data_AF-A0A1X7TNL5-F1
#
_entry.id   AF-A0A1X7TNL5-F1
#
_cell.length_a   1.000
_cell.length_b   1.000
_cell.length_c   1.000
_cell.angle_alpha   90.00
_cell.angle_beta   90.00
_cell.angle_gamma   90.00
#
_symmetry.space_group_name_H-M   'P 1'
#
loop_
_entity.id
_entity.type
_entity.pdbx_description
1 polymer ?
#
loop_
_entity_poly.entity_id
_entity_poly.type
_entity_poly.pdbx_seq_one_letter_code
_entity_poly.pdbx_strand_id
1 'polypeptide(L)'
;MAETPEEKAHKKAAKDAISLNTSVLSDALKNDPILRSVVQKCVEKKYMNTSEMDTLFDPYTGQSLAQRASNFVSKIQSVVGILPGKLDEFVCILHETGNPVAHEAARKVAENCTFILPQYEELTSVGSLPAGPLSPHSDSNLSITDLNTVRSALRDGNFKKTKWMDLGEELGLSVNTLDVIEADHNGADRRLRECLVKWLERADEVDDKGGAKWSVLVTALNTLKQKEAADYIKSNYLKN
;
A
#
# COMPACT_ATOMS: atom_id res chain seq x y z
N MET A 1 -25.86 -15.92 28.82
CA MET A 1 -24.82 -16.69 28.11
C MET A 1 -23.49 -16.13 28.57
N ALA A 2 -22.62 -16.95 29.17
CA ALA A 2 -21.32 -16.48 29.64
C ALA A 2 -20.42 -16.20 28.42
N GLU A 3 -19.85 -15.00 28.34
CA GLU A 3 -18.83 -14.68 27.33
C GLU A 3 -17.67 -15.67 27.45
N THR A 4 -17.29 -16.28 26.33
CA THR A 4 -16.14 -17.20 26.31
C THR A 4 -14.85 -16.43 26.55
N PRO A 5 -13.84 -17.06 27.19
CA PRO A 5 -12.54 -16.41 27.43
C PRO A 5 -11.86 -15.91 26.15
N GLU A 6 -12.10 -16.56 25.01
CA GLU A 6 -11.63 -16.15 23.69
C GLU A 6 -12.26 -14.83 23.21
N GLU A 7 -13.58 -14.69 23.38
CA GLU A 7 -14.29 -13.48 22.98
C GLU A 7 -13.86 -12.26 23.82
N LYS A 8 -13.60 -12.47 25.11
CA LYS A 8 -13.03 -11.46 26.00
C LYS A 8 -11.59 -11.09 25.62
N ALA A 9 -10.79 -12.05 25.18
CA ALA A 9 -9.44 -11.81 24.68
C ALA A 9 -9.44 -10.99 23.39
N HIS A 10 -10.32 -11.29 22.42
CA HIS A 10 -10.46 -10.53 21.18
C HIS A 10 -10.95 -9.09 21.42
N LYS A 11 -11.94 -8.89 22.30
CA LYS A 11 -12.41 -7.55 22.71
C LYS A 11 -11.28 -6.72 23.29
N LYS A 12 -10.47 -7.32 24.18
CA LYS A 12 -9.32 -6.68 24.78
C LYS A 12 -8.24 -6.35 23.73
N ALA A 13 -7.88 -7.31 22.90
CA ALA A 13 -6.90 -7.14 21.83
C ALA A 13 -7.28 -6.04 20.85
N ALA A 14 -8.55 -5.99 20.41
CA ALA A 14 -9.05 -4.93 19.52
C ALA A 14 -8.95 -3.55 20.18
N LYS A 15 -9.28 -3.46 21.46
CA LYS A 15 -9.19 -2.22 22.23
C LYS A 15 -7.74 -1.76 22.40
N ASP A 16 -6.83 -2.67 22.71
CA ASP A 16 -5.40 -2.40 22.86
C ASP A 16 -4.77 -1.99 21.52
N ALA A 17 -5.12 -2.66 20.42
CA ALA A 17 -4.65 -2.33 19.08
C ALA A 17 -4.99 -0.89 18.66
N ILE A 18 -6.22 -0.44 18.89
CA ILE A 18 -6.60 0.96 18.63
C ILE A 18 -5.88 1.92 19.58
N SER A 19 -5.80 1.59 20.89
CA SER A 19 -5.11 2.46 21.86
C SER A 19 -3.64 2.68 21.52
N LEU A 20 -2.92 1.60 21.18
CA LEU A 20 -1.51 1.67 20.78
C LEU A 20 -1.29 2.52 19.52
N ASN A 21 -2.28 2.56 18.63
CA ASN A 21 -2.21 3.27 17.35
C ASN A 21 -2.98 4.60 17.33
N THR A 22 -3.43 5.11 18.49
CA THR A 22 -4.24 6.34 18.58
C THR A 22 -3.53 7.54 17.94
N SER A 23 -2.22 7.66 18.11
CA SER A 23 -1.43 8.74 17.52
C SER A 23 -1.38 8.66 16.00
N VAL A 24 -1.21 7.46 15.43
CA VAL A 24 -1.17 7.23 13.99
C VAL A 24 -2.55 7.43 13.36
N LEU A 25 -3.59 6.93 14.01
CA LEU A 25 -4.98 7.11 13.57
C LEU A 25 -5.40 8.58 13.61
N SER A 26 -5.10 9.28 14.70
CA SER A 26 -5.39 10.72 14.79
C SER A 26 -4.62 11.50 13.73
N ASP A 27 -3.36 11.14 13.45
CA ASP A 27 -2.55 11.76 12.39
C ASP A 27 -3.11 11.50 10.99
N ALA A 28 -3.51 10.27 10.67
CA ALA A 28 -4.18 9.93 9.42
C ALA A 28 -5.47 10.73 9.20
N LEU A 29 -6.17 11.02 10.29
CA LEU A 29 -7.45 11.74 10.31
C LEU A 29 -7.28 13.26 10.51
N LYS A 30 -6.06 13.81 10.57
CA LYS A 30 -5.80 15.27 10.56
C LYS A 30 -6.15 15.93 9.23
N ASN A 31 -6.65 15.16 8.26
CA ASN A 31 -7.08 15.66 6.96
C ASN A 31 -8.62 15.61 6.89
N ASP A 32 -9.26 16.78 6.83
CA ASP A 32 -10.72 16.93 6.87
C ASP A 32 -11.49 16.06 5.85
N PRO A 33 -11.11 16.02 4.55
CA PRO A 33 -11.76 15.13 3.58
C PRO A 33 -11.62 13.64 3.93
N ILE A 34 -10.49 13.23 4.52
CA ILE A 34 -10.28 11.83 4.94
C ILE A 34 -11.17 11.52 6.14
N LEU A 35 -11.16 12.38 7.16
CA LEU A 35 -12.01 12.21 8.34
C LEU A 35 -13.49 12.14 7.94
N ARG A 36 -13.96 13.02 7.07
CA ARG A 36 -15.34 12.98 6.55
C ARG A 36 -15.65 11.68 5.83
N SER A 37 -14.78 11.24 4.92
CA SER A 37 -15.00 9.99 4.17
C SER A 37 -15.04 8.77 5.09
N VAL A 38 -14.13 8.70 6.07
CA VAL A 38 -14.08 7.59 7.04
C VAL A 38 -15.30 7.61 7.95
N VAL A 39 -15.66 8.77 8.50
CA VAL A 39 -16.83 8.93 9.38
C VAL A 39 -18.11 8.57 8.63
N GLN A 40 -18.26 9.02 7.38
CA GLN A 40 -19.43 8.70 6.55
C GLN A 40 -19.56 7.19 6.34
N LYS A 41 -18.49 6.50 5.91
CA LYS A 41 -18.47 5.04 5.78
C LYS A 41 -18.77 4.34 7.12
N CYS A 42 -18.29 4.89 8.23
CA CYS A 42 -18.61 4.38 9.57
C CYS A 42 -20.10 4.53 9.93
N VAL A 43 -20.77 5.63 9.52
CA VAL A 43 -22.23 5.79 9.71
C VAL A 43 -23.00 4.78 8.86
N GLU A 44 -22.62 4.58 7.60
CA GLU A 44 -23.24 3.60 6.70
C GLU A 44 -23.17 2.18 7.25
N LYS A 45 -22.02 1.83 7.85
CA LYS A 45 -21.78 0.52 8.46
C LYS A 45 -22.26 0.42 9.93
N LYS A 46 -23.01 1.42 10.41
CA LYS A 46 -23.63 1.50 11.74
C LYS A 46 -22.64 1.43 12.91
N TYR A 47 -21.44 1.99 12.75
CA TYR A 47 -20.51 2.22 13.87
C TYR A 47 -20.97 3.37 14.76
N MET A 48 -21.63 4.35 14.16
CA MET A 48 -22.14 5.54 14.83
C MET A 48 -23.36 6.07 14.10
N ASN A 49 -24.15 6.89 14.81
CA ASN A 49 -25.36 7.48 14.29
C ASN A 49 -25.06 8.79 13.55
N THR A 50 -25.96 9.21 12.66
CA THR A 50 -25.85 10.49 11.94
C THR A 50 -25.74 11.69 12.89
N SER A 51 -26.41 11.63 14.04
CA SER A 51 -26.30 12.67 15.08
C SER A 51 -24.90 12.75 15.70
N GLU A 52 -24.18 11.63 15.79
CA GLU A 52 -22.81 11.61 16.31
C GLU A 52 -21.82 12.14 15.28
N MET A 53 -22.03 11.85 14.00
CA MET A 53 -21.30 12.48 12.90
C MET A 53 -21.52 13.99 12.89
N ASP A 54 -22.78 14.44 13.04
CA ASP A 54 -23.11 15.87 13.11
C ASP A 54 -22.40 16.55 14.28
N THR A 55 -22.40 15.91 15.46
CA THR A 55 -21.69 16.39 16.66
C THR A 55 -20.17 16.45 16.45
N LEU A 56 -19.60 15.50 15.69
CA LEU A 56 -18.18 15.46 15.39
C LEU A 56 -17.74 16.62 14.48
N PHE A 57 -18.58 16.99 13.51
CA PHE A 57 -18.33 18.08 12.57
C PHE A 57 -19.00 19.40 12.97
N ASP A 58 -19.67 19.44 14.12
CA ASP A 58 -20.42 20.61 14.57
C ASP A 58 -19.51 21.83 14.72
N PRO A 59 -19.78 22.93 14.00
CA PRO A 59 -18.91 24.10 13.96
C PRO A 59 -18.92 24.90 15.27
N TYR A 60 -19.89 24.66 16.17
CA TYR A 60 -20.04 25.36 17.45
C TYR A 60 -19.30 24.68 18.61
N THR A 61 -18.76 23.48 18.40
CA THR A 61 -17.95 22.74 19.41
C THR A 61 -16.63 23.43 19.78
N GLY A 62 -16.10 24.31 18.92
CA GLY A 62 -14.78 24.96 19.12
C GLY A 62 -13.58 23.98 19.10
N GLN A 63 -13.80 22.72 18.73
CA GLN A 63 -12.75 21.69 18.71
C GLN A 63 -11.89 21.81 17.45
N SER A 64 -10.58 21.68 17.62
CA SER A 64 -9.65 21.52 16.49
C SER A 64 -9.87 20.18 15.76
N LEU A 65 -9.48 20.10 14.48
CA LEU A 65 -9.60 18.87 13.69
C LEU A 65 -8.88 17.68 14.34
N ALA A 66 -7.73 17.91 14.98
CA ALA A 66 -7.00 16.88 15.72
C ALA A 66 -7.77 16.38 16.96
N GLN A 67 -8.50 17.26 17.66
CA GLN A 67 -9.37 16.86 18.77
C GLN A 67 -10.58 16.07 18.27
N ARG A 68 -11.18 16.47 17.15
CA ARG A 68 -12.27 15.73 16.50
C ARG A 68 -11.81 14.33 16.09
N ALA A 69 -10.66 14.22 15.42
CA ALA A 69 -10.04 12.94 15.08
C ALA A 69 -9.79 12.06 16.31
N SER A 70 -9.25 12.62 17.40
CA SER A 70 -9.00 11.87 18.65
C SER A 70 -10.30 11.40 19.33
N ASN A 71 -11.34 12.24 19.31
CA ASN A 71 -12.66 11.89 19.83
C ASN A 71 -13.31 10.76 19.01
N PHE A 72 -13.17 10.83 17.68
CA PHE A 72 -13.62 9.78 16.77
C PHE A 72 -12.89 8.46 17.04
N VAL A 73 -11.56 8.47 17.15
CA VAL A 73 -10.78 7.25 17.44
C VAL A 73 -11.17 6.64 18.78
N SER A 74 -11.37 7.47 19.81
CA SER A 74 -11.83 7.00 21.14
C SER A 74 -13.22 6.36 21.08
N LYS A 75 -14.10 6.88 20.21
CA LYS A 75 -15.42 6.29 19.97
C LYS A 75 -15.29 4.94 19.27
N ILE A 76 -14.52 4.87 18.18
CA ILE A 76 -14.26 3.62 17.46
C ILE A 76 -13.67 2.57 18.40
N GLN A 77 -12.71 2.96 19.25
CA GLN A 77 -12.14 2.09 20.26
C GLN A 77 -13.21 1.47 21.18
N SER A 78 -14.19 2.27 21.59
CA SER A 78 -15.30 1.79 22.44
C SER A 78 -16.20 0.81 21.68
N VAL A 79 -16.44 1.04 20.38
CA VAL A 79 -17.25 0.16 19.52
C VAL A 79 -16.55 -1.16 19.25
N VAL A 80 -15.26 -1.15 18.88
CA VAL A 80 -14.50 -2.38 18.61
C VAL A 80 -14.22 -3.19 19.88
N GLY A 81 -14.14 -2.52 21.04
CA GLY A 81 -14.06 -3.18 22.34
C GLY A 81 -15.33 -3.92 22.73
N ILE A 82 -16.47 -3.61 22.10
CA ILE A 82 -17.73 -4.34 22.26
C ILE A 82 -17.85 -5.43 21.19
N LEU A 83 -17.49 -5.12 19.94
CA LEU A 83 -17.55 -6.05 18.81
C LEU A 83 -16.20 -6.09 18.08
N PRO A 84 -15.33 -7.09 18.34
CA PRO A 84 -14.01 -7.16 17.69
C PRO A 84 -14.12 -7.38 16.18
N GLY A 85 -15.21 -7.97 15.67
CA GLY A 85 -15.48 -8.10 14.24
C GLY A 85 -15.72 -6.76 13.53
N LYS A 86 -16.01 -5.69 14.26
CA LYS A 86 -16.08 -4.32 13.72
C LYS A 86 -14.69 -3.72 13.50
N LEU A 87 -13.65 -4.29 14.09
CA LEU A 87 -12.29 -3.82 13.82
C LEU A 87 -11.90 -4.12 12.37
N ASP A 88 -12.16 -5.33 11.91
CA ASP A 88 -11.86 -5.82 10.57
C ASP A 88 -12.42 -4.87 9.49
N GLU A 89 -13.72 -4.57 9.59
CA GLU A 89 -14.39 -3.66 8.66
C GLU A 89 -13.95 -2.19 8.84
N PHE A 90 -13.58 -1.74 10.03
CA PHE A 90 -12.98 -0.41 10.24
C PHE A 90 -11.62 -0.27 9.55
N VAL A 91 -10.76 -1.27 9.68
CA VAL A 91 -9.45 -1.30 9.02
C VAL A 91 -9.62 -1.30 7.49
N CYS A 92 -10.63 -2.02 6.98
CA CYS A 92 -11.00 -1.98 5.55
C CYS A 92 -11.43 -0.58 5.09
N ILE A 93 -12.28 0.10 5.87
CA ILE A 93 -12.72 1.48 5.57
C ILE A 93 -11.53 2.43 5.43
N LEU A 94 -10.56 2.33 6.35
CA LEU A 94 -9.33 3.13 6.32
C LEU A 94 -8.50 2.85 5.06
N HIS A 95 -8.39 1.58 4.66
CA HIS A 95 -7.67 1.17 3.47
C HIS A 95 -8.34 1.70 2.18
N GLU A 96 -9.68 1.63 2.09
CA GLU A 96 -10.46 2.11 0.94
C GLU A 96 -10.38 3.63 0.72
N THR A 97 -9.90 4.41 1.71
CA THR A 97 -9.71 5.86 1.52
C THR A 97 -8.65 6.19 0.47
N GLY A 98 -7.79 5.23 0.09
CA GLY A 98 -6.72 5.42 -0.88
C GLY A 98 -5.60 6.37 -0.42
N ASN A 99 -5.58 6.75 0.87
CA ASN A 99 -4.56 7.61 1.41
C ASN A 99 -3.42 6.80 2.05
N PRO A 100 -2.14 7.13 1.76
CA PRO A 100 -1.00 6.38 2.32
C PRO A 100 -0.94 6.43 3.85
N VAL A 101 -1.35 7.52 4.48
CA VAL A 101 -1.34 7.68 5.95
C VAL A 101 -2.46 6.84 6.59
N ALA A 102 -3.65 6.81 5.98
CA ALA A 102 -4.76 5.99 6.45
C ALA A 102 -4.50 4.49 6.24
N HIS A 103 -3.87 4.12 5.12
CA HIS A 103 -3.43 2.76 4.83
C HIS A 103 -2.39 2.28 5.84
N GLU A 104 -1.39 3.12 6.14
CA GLU A 104 -0.40 2.83 7.17
C GLU A 104 -1.02 2.69 8.58
N ALA A 105 -2.00 3.53 8.90
CA ALA A 105 -2.72 3.43 10.17
C ALA A 105 -3.52 2.12 10.26
N ALA A 106 -4.24 1.74 9.19
CA ALA A 106 -4.93 0.47 9.07
C ALA A 106 -3.99 -0.72 9.29
N ARG A 107 -2.86 -0.72 8.58
CA ARG A 107 -1.85 -1.78 8.67
C ARG A 107 -1.29 -1.92 10.08
N LYS A 108 -0.89 -0.82 10.70
CA LYS A 108 -0.38 -0.86 12.08
C LYS A 108 -1.41 -1.35 13.09
N VAL A 109 -2.69 -0.99 12.91
CA VAL A 109 -3.78 -1.50 13.76
C VAL A 109 -3.93 -3.00 13.58
N ALA A 110 -3.87 -3.50 12.35
CA ALA A 110 -3.94 -4.94 12.05
C ALA A 110 -2.73 -5.71 12.62
N GLU A 111 -1.51 -5.19 12.47
CA GLU A 111 -0.27 -5.80 13.00
C GLU A 111 -0.25 -5.88 14.54
N ASN A 112 -0.80 -4.87 15.21
CA ASN A 112 -0.91 -4.87 16.67
C ASN A 112 -2.12 -5.67 17.17
N CYS A 113 -2.93 -6.22 16.26
CA CYS A 113 -4.06 -7.05 16.61
C CYS A 113 -3.61 -8.51 16.75
N THR A 114 -3.93 -9.14 17.87
CA THR A 114 -3.48 -10.52 18.14
C THR A 114 -4.36 -11.60 17.49
N PHE A 115 -5.36 -11.19 16.69
CA PHE A 115 -6.30 -12.09 16.01
C PHE A 115 -6.44 -11.69 14.55
N ILE A 116 -6.74 -12.67 13.70
CA ILE A 116 -6.80 -12.49 12.25
C ILE A 116 -8.01 -11.62 11.89
N LEU A 117 -7.78 -10.66 10.99
CA LEU A 117 -8.78 -9.76 10.40
C LEU A 117 -9.08 -10.26 8.98
N PRO A 118 -10.04 -11.19 8.80
CA PRO A 118 -10.19 -11.93 7.54
C PRO A 118 -10.61 -11.06 6.35
N GLN A 119 -11.47 -10.04 6.54
CA GLN A 119 -11.82 -9.15 5.42
C GLN A 119 -10.65 -8.25 5.06
N TYR A 120 -9.89 -7.76 6.05
CA TYR A 120 -8.72 -6.96 5.80
C TYR A 120 -7.60 -7.79 5.15
N GLU A 121 -7.37 -9.02 5.60
CA GLU A 121 -6.46 -9.96 4.94
C GLU A 121 -6.92 -10.26 3.52
N GLU A 122 -8.20 -10.54 3.25
CA GLU A 122 -8.70 -10.79 1.90
C GLU A 122 -8.57 -9.57 0.97
N LEU A 123 -8.90 -8.37 1.47
CA LEU A 123 -8.73 -7.09 0.76
C LEU A 123 -7.27 -6.77 0.45
N THR A 124 -6.35 -7.16 1.34
CA THR A 124 -4.90 -7.04 1.12
C THR A 124 -4.32 -8.27 0.39
N SER A 125 -5.06 -9.38 0.31
CA SER A 125 -4.65 -10.63 -0.37
C SER A 125 -4.76 -10.50 -1.89
N VAL A 126 -5.77 -9.78 -2.41
CA VAL A 126 -5.90 -9.44 -3.84
C VAL A 126 -4.87 -8.38 -4.30
N GLY A 127 -4.10 -7.81 -3.39
CA GLY A 127 -3.04 -6.84 -3.68
C GLY A 127 -1.99 -6.83 -2.58
N SER A 128 -1.20 -7.89 -2.47
CA SER A 128 -0.11 -7.97 -1.50
C SER A 128 1.00 -6.95 -1.83
N LEU A 129 1.05 -5.87 -1.05
CA LEU A 129 2.29 -5.16 -0.71
C LEU A 129 2.64 -5.52 0.73
N PRO A 130 3.83 -6.07 1.02
CA PRO A 130 4.29 -6.25 2.39
C PRO A 130 5.04 -4.99 2.84
N ALA A 131 4.70 -4.50 4.04
CA ALA A 131 5.54 -3.55 4.79
C ALA A 131 5.91 -4.11 6.17
N GLY A 132 6.21 -5.40 6.26
CA GLY A 132 6.95 -5.99 7.37
C GLY A 132 8.43 -6.22 6.98
N PRO A 133 9.38 -6.21 7.92
CA PRO A 133 10.80 -6.31 7.62
C PRO A 133 11.11 -7.66 6.97
N LEU A 134 11.63 -7.59 5.74
CA LEU A 134 12.49 -8.56 5.06
C LEU A 134 12.28 -10.03 5.47
N SER A 135 11.53 -10.77 4.65
CA SER A 135 11.78 -12.20 4.44
C SER A 135 11.70 -12.52 2.95
N PRO A 136 12.58 -13.42 2.45
CA PRO A 136 12.96 -13.51 1.05
C PRO A 136 12.09 -14.56 0.35
N HIS A 137 11.03 -14.15 -0.36
CA HIS A 137 10.13 -15.12 -0.97
C HIS A 137 9.75 -14.74 -2.40
N SER A 138 10.50 -15.36 -3.31
CA SER A 138 10.13 -15.76 -4.68
C SER A 138 10.00 -14.65 -5.72
N ASP A 139 10.54 -14.93 -6.91
CA ASP A 139 10.39 -14.21 -8.20
C ASP A 139 8.93 -13.90 -8.56
N SER A 140 8.34 -12.95 -7.84
CA SER A 140 6.94 -12.56 -8.00
C SER A 140 6.79 -11.76 -9.30
N ASN A 141 5.75 -12.10 -10.08
CA ASN A 141 5.40 -11.35 -11.28
C ASN A 141 5.05 -9.91 -10.90
N LEU A 142 5.82 -8.97 -11.44
CA LEU A 142 5.59 -7.54 -11.33
C LEU A 142 4.41 -7.14 -12.19
N SER A 143 3.64 -6.19 -11.69
CA SER A 143 2.50 -5.60 -12.38
C SER A 143 2.65 -4.09 -12.48
N ILE A 144 1.75 -3.42 -13.19
CA ILE A 144 1.83 -1.97 -13.37
C ILE A 144 1.82 -1.18 -12.06
N THR A 145 1.29 -1.74 -10.97
CA THR A 145 1.32 -1.12 -9.63
C THR A 145 2.73 -1.06 -9.05
N ASP A 146 3.63 -1.95 -9.49
CA ASP A 146 5.03 -2.02 -9.05
C ASP A 146 5.95 -1.02 -9.77
N LEU A 147 5.42 -0.25 -10.72
CA LEU A 147 6.18 0.74 -11.50
C LEU A 147 6.97 1.70 -10.61
N ASN A 148 6.36 2.22 -9.54
CA ASN A 148 7.03 3.14 -8.63
C ASN A 148 8.16 2.45 -7.84
N THR A 149 7.97 1.18 -7.49
CA THR A 149 8.96 0.36 -6.79
C THR A 149 10.16 0.10 -7.71
N VAL A 150 9.91 -0.39 -8.93
CA VAL A 150 10.95 -0.64 -9.95
C VAL A 150 11.71 0.64 -10.28
N ARG A 151 11.00 1.76 -10.46
CA ARG A 151 11.62 3.05 -10.76
C ARG A 151 12.49 3.55 -9.61
N SER A 152 12.04 3.38 -8.37
CA SER A 152 12.82 3.75 -7.19
C SER A 152 14.05 2.86 -7.06
N ALA A 153 13.91 1.55 -7.25
CA ALA A 153 15.01 0.60 -7.19
C ALA A 153 16.09 0.88 -8.25
N LEU A 154 15.71 1.24 -9.47
CA LEU A 154 16.65 1.67 -10.51
C LEU A 154 17.37 2.99 -10.15
N ARG A 155 16.65 3.92 -9.51
CA ARG A 155 17.23 5.20 -9.06
C ARG A 155 18.23 4.98 -7.93
N ASP A 156 17.85 4.21 -6.92
CA ASP A 156 18.72 3.86 -5.77
C ASP A 156 19.90 2.98 -6.19
N GLY A 157 19.70 2.12 -7.19
CA GLY A 157 20.75 1.37 -7.86
C GLY A 157 21.66 2.19 -8.79
N ASN A 158 21.49 3.52 -8.83
CA ASN A 158 22.29 4.45 -9.63
C ASN A 158 22.29 4.14 -11.16
N PHE A 159 21.18 3.60 -11.67
CA PHE A 159 21.05 3.22 -13.07
C PHE A 159 21.16 4.44 -14.01
N LYS A 160 21.98 4.29 -15.06
CA LYS A 160 22.11 5.31 -16.11
C LYS A 160 20.89 5.31 -17.03
N LYS A 161 19.98 6.25 -16.79
CA LYS A 161 18.75 6.47 -17.58
C LYS A 161 19.00 6.63 -19.09
N THR A 162 20.21 7.00 -19.51
CA THR A 162 20.58 7.09 -20.93
C THR A 162 20.56 5.74 -21.65
N LYS A 163 20.61 4.62 -20.93
CA LYS A 163 20.55 3.25 -21.46
C LYS A 163 19.15 2.61 -21.36
N TRP A 164 18.10 3.43 -21.31
CA TRP A 164 16.72 2.94 -21.21
C TRP A 164 16.31 2.12 -22.45
N MET A 165 16.86 2.45 -23.63
CA MET A 165 16.56 1.76 -24.88
C MET A 165 17.13 0.35 -24.88
N ASP A 166 18.42 0.19 -24.58
CA ASP A 166 19.04 -1.13 -24.43
C ASP A 166 18.36 -1.97 -23.33
N LEU A 167 17.88 -1.31 -22.26
CA LEU A 167 17.12 -1.97 -21.21
C LEU A 167 15.77 -2.48 -21.72
N GLY A 168 15.05 -1.68 -22.48
CA GLY A 168 13.78 -2.09 -23.08
C GLY A 168 13.93 -3.32 -23.98
N GLU A 169 14.97 -3.36 -24.82
CA GLU A 169 15.25 -4.49 -25.70
C GLU A 169 15.55 -5.77 -24.90
N GLU A 170 16.39 -5.68 -23.87
CA GLU A 170 16.70 -6.83 -23.00
C GLU A 170 15.48 -7.34 -22.22
N LEU A 171 14.55 -6.43 -21.90
CA LEU A 171 13.29 -6.76 -21.23
C LEU A 171 12.25 -7.38 -22.17
N GLY A 172 12.50 -7.42 -23.48
CA GLY A 172 11.59 -8.02 -24.49
C GLY A 172 10.63 -7.03 -25.14
N LEU A 173 10.88 -5.72 -25.02
CA LEU A 173 10.13 -4.73 -25.78
C LEU A 173 10.64 -4.66 -27.22
N SER A 174 9.71 -4.63 -28.17
CA SER A 174 10.09 -4.51 -29.57
C SER A 174 10.67 -3.12 -29.86
N VAL A 175 11.64 -3.07 -30.78
CA VAL A 175 12.28 -1.81 -31.21
C VAL A 175 11.25 -0.78 -31.68
N ASN A 176 10.16 -1.22 -32.31
CA ASN A 176 9.07 -0.34 -32.73
C ASN A 176 8.39 0.36 -31.53
N THR A 177 8.17 -0.34 -30.42
CA THR A 177 7.61 0.23 -29.18
C THR A 177 8.56 1.25 -28.57
N LEU A 178 9.87 0.97 -28.60
CA LEU A 178 10.90 1.88 -28.10
C LEU A 178 11.02 3.14 -28.97
N ASP A 179 10.95 3.02 -30.29
CA ASP A 179 10.98 4.15 -31.23
C ASP A 179 9.78 5.09 -31.01
N VAL A 180 8.59 4.53 -30.79
CA VAL A 180 7.39 5.30 -30.43
C VAL A 180 7.58 6.06 -29.12
N ILE A 181 8.15 5.43 -28.09
CA ILE A 181 8.44 6.09 -26.80
C ILE A 181 9.48 7.20 -26.96
N GLU A 182 10.49 6.98 -27.80
CA GLU A 182 11.51 7.98 -28.11
C GLU A 182 10.91 9.21 -28.81
N ALA A 183 10.04 8.98 -29.80
CA ALA A 183 9.39 10.04 -30.57
C ALA A 183 8.38 10.85 -29.74
N ASP A 184 7.64 10.19 -28.83
CA ASP A 184 6.57 10.83 -28.06
C ASP A 184 7.10 11.68 -26.88
N HIS A 185 8.31 11.41 -26.39
CA HIS A 185 8.78 12.00 -25.14
C HIS A 185 10.18 12.63 -25.20
N ASN A 186 10.28 13.90 -24.79
CA ASN A 186 11.55 14.59 -24.59
C ASN A 186 12.05 14.37 -23.16
N GLY A 187 12.91 13.36 -22.96
CA GLY A 187 13.65 13.16 -21.71
C GLY A 187 13.83 11.70 -21.32
N ALA A 188 15.06 11.32 -21.00
CA ALA A 188 15.43 9.94 -20.63
C ALA A 188 14.66 9.39 -19.42
N ASP A 189 14.24 10.24 -18.48
CA ASP A 189 13.44 9.82 -17.32
C ASP A 189 12.02 9.38 -17.70
N ARG A 190 11.37 10.15 -18.57
CA ARG A 190 10.01 9.86 -19.03
C ARG A 190 10.00 8.67 -19.99
N ARG A 191 11.01 8.57 -20.86
CA ARG A 191 11.20 7.41 -21.75
C ARG A 191 11.44 6.13 -20.95
N LEU A 192 12.29 6.17 -19.92
CA LEU A 192 12.48 5.04 -19.01
C LEU A 192 11.19 4.66 -18.30
N ARG A 193 10.40 5.65 -17.85
CA ARG A 193 9.11 5.38 -17.21
C ARG A 193 8.16 4.63 -18.15
N GLU A 194 7.95 5.12 -19.36
CA GLU A 194 7.04 4.46 -20.31
C GLU A 194 7.56 3.09 -20.76
N CYS A 195 8.88 2.94 -20.91
CA CYS A 195 9.50 1.64 -21.16
C CYS A 195 9.15 0.64 -20.04
N LEU A 196 9.30 1.05 -18.77
CA LEU A 196 8.93 0.19 -17.65
C LEU A 196 7.42 -0.07 -17.59
N VAL A 197 6.58 0.91 -17.95
CA VAL A 197 5.13 0.71 -18.05
C VAL A 197 4.84 -0.40 -19.06
N LYS A 198 5.36 -0.31 -20.28
CA LYS A 198 5.13 -1.32 -21.33
C LYS A 198 5.63 -2.69 -20.93
N TRP A 199 6.77 -2.75 -20.26
CA TRP A 199 7.29 -3.99 -19.72
C TRP A 199 6.37 -4.60 -18.65
N LEU A 200 5.87 -3.79 -17.71
CA LEU A 200 4.95 -4.24 -16.65
C LEU A 200 3.55 -4.56 -17.18
N GLU A 201 3.14 -3.95 -18.30
CA GLU A 201 1.95 -4.34 -19.07
C GLU A 201 2.15 -5.67 -19.82
N ARG A 202 3.37 -6.23 -19.81
CA ARG A 202 3.75 -7.44 -20.55
C ARG A 202 3.47 -7.28 -22.05
N ALA A 203 3.71 -6.08 -22.56
CA ALA A 203 3.58 -5.78 -23.99
C ALA A 203 4.64 -6.55 -24.80
N ASP A 204 4.39 -6.77 -26.10
CA ASP A 204 5.33 -7.37 -27.03
C ASP A 204 5.82 -8.78 -26.61
N GLU A 205 7.14 -9.01 -26.57
CA GLU A 205 7.80 -10.30 -26.35
C GLU A 205 8.29 -10.47 -24.90
N VAL A 206 7.76 -9.67 -23.97
CA VAL A 206 8.14 -9.69 -22.55
C VAL A 206 7.86 -11.06 -21.93
N ASP A 207 6.80 -11.73 -22.36
CA ASP A 207 6.46 -13.07 -21.88
C ASP A 207 7.42 -14.14 -22.38
N ASP A 208 7.92 -14.03 -23.62
CA ASP A 208 8.97 -14.90 -24.17
C ASP A 208 10.31 -14.74 -23.41
N LYS A 209 10.57 -13.54 -22.85
CA LYS A 209 11.76 -13.26 -22.03
C LYS A 209 11.62 -13.69 -20.56
N GLY A 210 10.52 -14.32 -20.18
CA GLY A 210 10.28 -14.83 -18.82
C GLY A 210 9.33 -13.97 -17.97
N GLY A 211 8.72 -12.95 -18.58
CA GLY A 211 7.71 -12.08 -17.99
C GLY A 211 8.30 -10.88 -17.23
N ALA A 212 7.41 -10.03 -16.73
CA ALA A 212 7.79 -8.90 -15.89
C ALA A 212 8.21 -9.40 -14.50
N LYS A 213 9.48 -9.75 -14.30
CA LYS A 213 10.03 -10.24 -13.02
C LYS A 213 11.31 -9.52 -12.63
N TRP A 214 11.58 -9.49 -11.32
CA TRP A 214 12.83 -8.95 -10.79
C TRP A 214 14.07 -9.67 -11.33
N SER A 215 14.03 -11.00 -11.48
CA SER A 215 15.15 -11.78 -12.06
C SER A 215 15.45 -11.39 -13.50
N VAL A 216 14.41 -11.17 -14.32
CA VAL A 216 14.54 -10.70 -15.70
C VAL A 216 15.18 -9.31 -15.71
N LEU A 217 14.71 -8.40 -14.85
CA LEU A 217 15.31 -7.07 -14.71
C LEU A 217 16.78 -7.11 -14.28
N VAL A 218 17.14 -7.94 -13.30
CA VAL A 218 18.54 -8.10 -12.85
C VAL A 218 19.40 -8.72 -13.95
N THR A 219 18.86 -9.66 -14.72
CA THR A 219 19.57 -10.26 -15.86
C THR A 219 19.84 -9.22 -16.93
N ALA A 220 18.83 -8.45 -17.33
CA ALA A 220 18.96 -7.33 -18.27
C ALA A 220 20.01 -6.32 -17.79
N LEU A 221 19.94 -5.89 -16.52
CA LEU A 221 20.91 -4.96 -15.94
C LEU A 221 22.35 -5.50 -15.97
N ASN A 222 22.53 -6.79 -15.72
CA ASN A 222 23.84 -7.44 -15.84
C ASN A 222 24.36 -7.45 -17.29
N THR A 223 23.50 -7.73 -18.28
CA THR A 223 23.87 -7.64 -19.71
C THR A 223 24.33 -6.24 -20.07
N LEU A 224 23.65 -5.21 -19.56
CA LEU A 224 23.97 -3.80 -19.79
C LEU A 224 25.20 -3.28 -19.04
N LYS A 225 25.89 -4.16 -18.30
CA LYS A 225 27.01 -3.86 -17.40
C LYS A 225 26.64 -2.87 -16.27
N GLN A 226 25.37 -2.80 -15.90
CA GLN A 226 24.85 -2.00 -14.79
C GLN A 226 24.87 -2.82 -13.50
N LYS A 227 26.08 -3.29 -13.12
CA LYS A 227 26.26 -4.20 -11.99
C LYS A 227 25.79 -3.61 -10.66
N GLU A 228 25.97 -2.30 -10.45
CA GLU A 228 25.51 -1.63 -9.22
C GLU A 228 23.99 -1.71 -9.05
N ALA A 229 23.24 -1.39 -10.11
CA ALA A 229 21.78 -1.50 -10.11
C ALA A 229 21.32 -2.95 -9.96
N ALA A 230 21.98 -3.88 -10.67
CA ALA A 230 21.67 -5.29 -10.61
C ALA A 230 21.90 -5.86 -9.21
N ASP A 231 23.03 -5.53 -8.58
CA ASP A 231 23.38 -6.02 -7.24
C ASP A 231 22.46 -5.42 -6.18
N TYR A 232 22.15 -4.11 -6.29
CA TYR A 232 21.18 -3.46 -5.41
C TYR A 232 19.81 -4.15 -5.48
N ILE A 233 19.28 -4.34 -6.69
CA ILE A 233 17.97 -4.97 -6.87
C ILE A 233 18.02 -6.43 -6.41
N LYS A 234 19.06 -7.17 -6.78
CA LYS A 234 19.24 -8.55 -6.34
C LYS A 234 19.29 -8.66 -4.82
N SER A 235 20.01 -7.75 -4.18
CA SER A 235 20.19 -7.70 -2.73
C SER A 235 18.95 -7.30 -1.95
N ASN A 236 18.02 -6.56 -2.55
CA ASN A 236 16.80 -6.08 -1.88
C ASN A 236 15.55 -6.89 -2.25
N TYR A 237 15.50 -7.47 -3.46
CA TYR A 237 14.28 -8.08 -4.02
C TYR A 237 14.43 -9.56 -4.42
N LEU A 238 15.66 -10.10 -4.50
CA LEU A 238 15.91 -11.50 -4.94
C LEU A 238 16.80 -12.29 -3.97
N LYS A 239 17.06 -11.79 -2.76
CA LYS A 239 17.85 -12.56 -1.78
C LYS A 239 17.08 -13.81 -1.36
N ASN A 240 17.82 -14.87 -1.06
CA ASN A 240 17.40 -16.17 -0.56
C ASN A 240 18.25 -16.45 0.69
#